data_AF-A0A660LBB5-F1
#
_entry.id   AF-A0A660LBB5-F1
#
_cell.length_a   1.000
_cell.length_b   1.000
_cell.length_c   1.000
_cell.angle_alpha   90.00
_cell.angle_beta   90.00
_cell.angle_gamma   90.00
#
_symmetry.space_group_name_H-M   'P 1'
#
loop_
_entity.id
_entity.type
_entity.pdbx_description
1 polymer ?
#
loop_
_entity_poly.entity_id
_entity_poly.type
_entity_poly.pdbx_seq_one_letter_code
_entity_poly.pdbx_strand_id
1 'polypeptide(L)'
;MPPEVEFHAATLDMLGVPADRHPLDVYEVMLPAAVAEWLEVGHLDDLVVLEDRLRVAVDPQRGTDFYVDLDQGDDPPVYDDHGQVSACFSDFLFDLVSAGRLSGRHLSATGPVPSAKSLAWLGGQLKPGPVTRAGDTEIHRFYGRHEYATVRWSADSDAEWRLQADSPEALDALRALVDRVGGVPTRGLLKRLARRKR
;
A
#
# COMPACT_ATOMS: atom_id res chain seq x y z
N MET A 1 8.64 -15.36 10.33
CA MET A 1 7.57 -15.97 9.52
C MET A 1 7.90 -15.70 8.05
N PRO A 2 7.36 -16.44 7.07
CA PRO A 2 7.41 -16.00 5.68
C PRO A 2 6.76 -14.60 5.57
N PRO A 3 7.32 -13.65 4.81
CA PRO A 3 6.75 -12.30 4.65
C PRO A 3 5.26 -12.35 4.29
N GLU A 4 4.87 -13.25 3.40
CA GLU A 4 3.50 -13.59 2.98
C GLU A 4 2.51 -13.70 4.15
N VAL A 5 2.89 -14.41 5.21
CA VAL A 5 2.02 -14.65 6.37
C VAL A 5 1.83 -13.38 7.19
N GLU A 6 2.83 -12.49 7.22
CA GLU A 6 2.73 -11.17 7.86
C GLU A 6 1.82 -10.22 7.07
N PHE A 7 1.94 -10.21 5.74
CA PHE A 7 1.03 -9.45 4.85
C PHE A 7 -0.41 -9.87 5.00
N HIS A 8 -0.63 -11.17 4.98
CA HIS A 8 -1.95 -11.74 5.06
C HIS A 8 -2.66 -11.37 6.36
N ALA A 9 -2.01 -11.60 7.50
CA ALA A 9 -2.56 -11.28 8.81
C ALA A 9 -2.82 -9.77 8.98
N ALA A 10 -1.92 -8.92 8.47
CA ALA A 10 -2.10 -7.46 8.53
C ALA A 10 -3.27 -6.99 7.64
N THR A 11 -3.48 -7.62 6.48
CA THR A 11 -4.62 -7.33 5.59
C THR A 11 -5.94 -7.70 6.25
N LEU A 12 -6.02 -8.89 6.87
CA LEU A 12 -7.17 -9.34 7.64
C LEU A 12 -7.49 -8.39 8.80
N ASP A 13 -6.48 -7.99 9.58
CA ASP A 13 -6.64 -7.05 10.69
C ASP A 13 -7.17 -5.69 10.21
N MET A 14 -6.68 -5.21 9.06
CA MET A 14 -7.14 -3.97 8.44
C MET A 14 -8.59 -4.02 7.97
N LEU A 15 -9.05 -5.20 7.52
CA LEU A 15 -10.44 -5.49 7.15
C LEU A 15 -11.34 -5.75 8.37
N GLY A 16 -10.78 -5.85 9.58
CA GLY A 16 -11.51 -6.19 10.80
C GLY A 16 -11.94 -7.66 10.86
N VAL A 17 -11.21 -8.54 10.18
CA VAL A 17 -11.50 -9.96 10.06
C VAL A 17 -10.63 -10.75 11.05
N PRO A 18 -11.19 -11.77 11.73
CA PRO A 18 -10.42 -12.65 12.62
C PRO A 18 -9.22 -13.32 11.92
N ALA A 19 -8.08 -13.37 12.61
CA ALA A 19 -6.81 -13.88 12.08
C ALA A 19 -6.73 -15.42 11.93
N ASP A 20 -7.78 -16.15 12.30
CA ASP A 20 -7.88 -17.62 12.23
C ASP A 20 -8.47 -18.12 10.89
N ARG A 21 -8.77 -17.20 9.96
CA ARG A 21 -9.23 -17.51 8.59
C ARG A 21 -8.07 -17.89 7.67
N HIS A 22 -8.30 -18.83 6.74
CA HIS A 22 -7.27 -19.30 5.83
C HIS A 22 -6.96 -18.23 4.75
N PRO A 23 -5.73 -18.17 4.20
CA PRO A 23 -5.37 -17.13 3.25
C PRO A 23 -6.21 -17.01 1.98
N LEU A 24 -6.69 -18.15 1.50
CA LEU A 24 -7.60 -18.23 0.36
C LEU A 24 -9.05 -17.88 0.71
N ASP A 25 -9.41 -17.84 2.00
CA ASP A 25 -10.75 -17.41 2.45
C ASP A 25 -10.88 -15.87 2.42
N VAL A 26 -9.79 -15.12 2.18
CA VAL A 26 -9.85 -13.66 2.02
C VAL A 26 -10.57 -13.23 0.74
N TYR A 27 -10.67 -14.13 -0.23
CA TYR A 27 -11.55 -13.93 -1.37
C TYR A 27 -13.04 -14.11 -1.00
N GLU A 28 -13.36 -14.87 0.06
CA GLU A 28 -14.72 -14.98 0.61
C GLU A 28 -15.04 -13.90 1.65
N VAL A 29 -14.01 -13.31 2.27
CA VAL A 29 -14.15 -12.07 3.03
C VAL A 29 -14.51 -10.98 2.03
N MET A 30 -15.59 -10.23 2.29
CA MET A 30 -15.92 -9.07 1.48
C MET A 30 -14.79 -8.04 1.52
N LEU A 31 -13.92 -8.09 0.51
CA LEU A 31 -13.06 -6.97 0.16
C LEU A 31 -13.94 -5.73 -0.01
N PRO A 32 -13.47 -4.52 0.34
CA PRO A 32 -14.21 -3.31 0.05
C PRO A 32 -14.62 -3.33 -1.42
N ALA A 33 -15.86 -2.96 -1.74
CA ALA A 33 -16.37 -3.07 -3.11
C ALA A 33 -15.42 -2.44 -4.15
N ALA A 34 -14.79 -1.32 -3.81
CA ALA A 34 -13.77 -0.68 -4.63
C ALA A 34 -12.52 -1.54 -4.90
N VAL A 35 -12.12 -2.39 -3.96
CA VAL A 35 -10.98 -3.33 -4.12
C VAL A 35 -11.43 -4.54 -4.93
N ALA A 36 -12.65 -5.04 -4.71
CA ALA A 36 -13.25 -6.10 -5.50
C ALA A 36 -13.58 -5.68 -6.94
N GLU A 37 -13.75 -4.39 -7.21
CA GLU A 37 -13.87 -3.83 -8.56
C GLU A 37 -12.52 -3.74 -9.27
N TRP A 38 -11.43 -3.52 -8.51
CA TRP A 38 -10.08 -3.47 -9.05
C TRP A 38 -9.54 -4.86 -9.34
N LEU A 39 -9.72 -5.78 -8.39
CA LEU A 39 -9.36 -7.17 -8.57
C LEU A 39 -10.43 -7.79 -9.48
N GLU A 40 -10.05 -8.39 -10.60
CA GLU A 40 -11.01 -9.10 -11.49
C GLU A 40 -11.49 -10.42 -10.86
N VAL A 41 -11.75 -10.43 -9.54
CA VAL A 41 -12.09 -11.60 -8.73
C VAL A 41 -13.61 -11.75 -8.62
N GLY A 42 -14.36 -11.10 -9.52
CA GLY A 42 -15.80 -11.29 -9.65
C GLY A 42 -16.15 -12.77 -9.87
N HIS A 43 -15.36 -13.48 -10.67
CA HIS A 43 -15.40 -14.93 -10.86
C HIS A 43 -14.03 -15.45 -11.30
N LEU A 44 -13.59 -16.62 -10.81
CA LEU A 44 -12.36 -17.30 -11.26
C LEU A 44 -12.32 -17.55 -12.78
N ASP A 45 -13.48 -17.51 -13.44
CA ASP A 45 -13.65 -17.69 -14.88
C ASP A 45 -13.23 -16.44 -15.70
N ASP A 46 -13.02 -15.29 -15.05
CA ASP A 46 -12.61 -14.02 -15.70
C ASP A 46 -11.09 -13.76 -15.64
N LEU A 47 -10.32 -14.69 -15.05
CA LEU A 47 -8.87 -14.59 -14.99
C LEU A 47 -8.26 -14.67 -16.39
N VAL A 48 -7.73 -13.54 -16.88
CA VAL A 48 -7.03 -13.48 -18.16
C VAL A 48 -5.60 -13.97 -17.98
N VAL A 49 -5.36 -15.22 -18.39
CA VAL A 49 -4.02 -15.79 -18.51
C VAL A 49 -3.44 -15.39 -19.86
N LEU A 50 -2.36 -14.59 -19.83
CA LEU A 50 -1.59 -14.19 -20.99
C LEU A 50 -0.28 -14.97 -21.01
N GLU A 51 -0.28 -16.14 -21.64
CA GLU A 51 0.87 -17.06 -21.76
C GLU A 51 1.47 -17.46 -20.40
N ASP A 52 2.45 -16.71 -19.90
CA ASP A 52 3.18 -16.89 -18.64
C ASP A 52 2.73 -15.94 -17.52
N ARG A 53 1.78 -15.04 -17.81
CA ARG A 53 1.28 -14.02 -16.89
C ARG A 53 -0.18 -14.21 -16.54
N LEU A 54 -0.51 -13.87 -15.30
CA LEU A 54 -1.88 -13.76 -14.82
C LEU A 54 -2.21 -12.29 -14.57
N ARG A 55 -3.27 -11.77 -15.19
CA ARG A 55 -3.82 -10.47 -14.82
C ARG A 55 -4.53 -10.58 -13.48
N VAL A 56 -4.14 -9.75 -12.51
CA VAL A 56 -4.64 -9.80 -11.13
C VAL A 56 -5.51 -8.61 -10.74
N ALA A 57 -5.36 -7.48 -11.42
CA ALA A 57 -6.18 -6.30 -11.18
C ALA A 57 -6.21 -5.35 -12.39
N VAL A 58 -7.18 -4.44 -12.40
CA VAL A 58 -7.31 -3.33 -13.34
C VAL A 58 -7.54 -2.04 -12.55
N ASP A 59 -6.81 -0.97 -12.86
CA ASP A 59 -7.15 0.39 -12.46
C ASP A 59 -8.07 0.99 -13.54
N PRO A 60 -9.41 1.01 -13.34
CA PRO A 60 -10.34 1.50 -14.36
C PRO A 60 -10.25 3.01 -14.61
N GLN A 61 -9.62 3.77 -13.69
CA GLN A 61 -9.45 5.22 -13.86
C GLN A 61 -8.25 5.53 -14.75
N ARG A 62 -7.23 4.67 -14.73
CA ARG A 62 -6.02 4.82 -15.55
C ARG A 62 -6.02 3.92 -16.78
N GLY A 63 -6.89 2.92 -16.83
CA GLY A 63 -6.86 1.88 -17.86
C GLY A 63 -5.57 1.07 -17.81
N THR A 64 -5.09 0.79 -16.60
CA THR A 64 -3.83 0.06 -16.36
C THR A 64 -4.14 -1.31 -15.81
N ASP A 65 -3.60 -2.34 -16.46
CA ASP A 65 -3.72 -3.72 -16.01
C ASP A 65 -2.49 -4.10 -15.17
N PHE A 66 -2.72 -4.89 -14.13
CA PHE A 66 -1.68 -5.40 -13.25
C PHE A 66 -1.54 -6.91 -13.39
N TYR A 67 -0.31 -7.40 -13.43
CA TYR A 67 0.01 -8.77 -13.77
C TYR A 67 1.01 -9.38 -12.78
N VAL A 68 0.96 -10.70 -12.64
CA VAL A 68 2.00 -11.51 -11.99
C VAL A 68 2.51 -12.58 -12.96
N ASP A 69 3.79 -12.92 -12.85
CA ASP A 69 4.37 -14.05 -13.60
C ASP A 69 4.09 -15.37 -12.84
N LEU A 70 3.52 -16.36 -13.52
CA LEU A 70 3.04 -17.62 -12.89
C LEU A 70 4.18 -18.55 -12.43
N ASP A 71 5.41 -18.31 -12.87
CA ASP A 71 6.58 -19.14 -12.55
C ASP A 71 7.41 -18.61 -11.36
N GLN A 72 7.04 -17.46 -10.79
CA GLN A 72 7.81 -16.78 -9.73
C GLN A 72 7.42 -17.20 -8.30
N GLY A 73 6.70 -18.31 -8.15
CA GLY A 73 6.37 -18.91 -6.85
C GLY A 73 5.01 -18.49 -6.29
N ASP A 74 4.82 -18.70 -4.99
CA ASP A 74 3.51 -18.55 -4.32
C ASP A 74 3.12 -17.08 -4.07
N ASP A 75 4.08 -16.14 -4.03
CA ASP A 75 3.85 -14.70 -3.83
C ASP A 75 4.65 -13.85 -4.83
N PRO A 76 4.29 -13.91 -6.13
CA PRO A 76 5.06 -13.31 -7.21
C PRO A 76 5.00 -11.77 -7.19
N PRO A 77 6.04 -11.06 -7.65
CA PRO A 77 6.01 -9.64 -7.96
C PRO A 77 4.84 -9.23 -8.86
N VAL A 78 4.37 -7.98 -8.69
CA VAL A 78 3.30 -7.42 -9.54
C VAL A 78 3.89 -6.37 -10.49
N TYR A 79 3.44 -6.44 -11.74
CA TYR A 79 3.88 -5.59 -12.84
C TYR A 79 2.71 -4.82 -13.45
N ASP A 80 2.97 -3.64 -13.98
CA ASP A 80 2.11 -2.94 -14.95
C ASP A 80 2.85 -2.77 -16.29
N ASP A 81 2.25 -2.06 -17.24
CA ASP A 81 2.85 -1.77 -18.55
C ASP A 81 4.16 -0.94 -18.47
N HIS A 82 4.48 -0.38 -17.31
CA HIS A 82 5.68 0.43 -17.05
C HIS A 82 6.74 -0.32 -16.25
N GLY A 83 6.45 -1.53 -15.76
CA GLY A 83 7.39 -2.41 -15.10
C GLY A 83 6.88 -2.90 -13.74
N GLN A 84 7.81 -3.27 -12.87
CA GLN A 84 7.46 -3.81 -11.56
C GLN A 84 6.89 -2.70 -10.65
N VAL A 85 5.66 -2.89 -10.19
CA VAL A 85 4.97 -1.96 -9.28
C VAL A 85 4.97 -2.45 -7.83
N SER A 86 5.11 -3.76 -7.62
CA SER A 86 5.18 -4.37 -6.29
C SER A 86 6.21 -5.50 -6.24
N ALA A 87 6.87 -5.66 -5.09
CA ALA A 87 7.84 -6.74 -4.87
C ALA A 87 7.18 -8.11 -4.76
N CYS A 88 5.94 -8.16 -4.26
CA CYS A 88 5.14 -9.38 -4.21
C CYS A 88 3.64 -9.06 -4.35
N PHE A 89 2.82 -10.09 -4.50
CA PHE A 89 1.38 -9.96 -4.71
C PHE A 89 0.66 -9.59 -3.42
N SER A 90 1.12 -10.13 -2.30
CA SER A 90 0.61 -9.80 -0.97
C SER A 90 0.85 -8.34 -0.59
N ASP A 91 2.01 -7.78 -0.97
CA ASP A 91 2.33 -6.34 -0.89
C ASP A 91 1.27 -5.50 -1.63
N PHE A 92 0.98 -5.90 -2.87
CA PHE A 92 0.06 -5.20 -3.75
C PHE A 92 -1.37 -5.23 -3.22
N LEU A 93 -1.85 -6.41 -2.78
CA LEU A 93 -3.17 -6.54 -2.15
C LEU A 93 -3.29 -5.69 -0.89
N PHE A 94 -2.26 -5.67 -0.04
CA PHE A 94 -2.25 -4.86 1.18
C PHE A 94 -2.40 -3.36 0.84
N ASP A 95 -1.65 -2.88 -0.16
CA ASP A 95 -1.71 -1.49 -0.61
C ASP A 95 -3.07 -1.14 -1.23
N LEU A 96 -3.67 -2.05 -2.01
CA LEU A 96 -5.02 -1.88 -2.57
C LEU A 96 -6.11 -1.82 -1.50
N VAL A 97 -6.09 -2.74 -0.53
CA VAL A 97 -7.07 -2.74 0.56
C VAL A 97 -6.94 -1.47 1.40
N SER A 98 -5.72 -1.02 1.65
CA SER A 98 -5.46 0.24 2.35
C SER A 98 -6.08 1.43 1.61
N ALA A 99 -5.88 1.50 0.29
CA ALA A 99 -6.40 2.57 -0.55
C ALA A 99 -7.94 2.51 -0.68
N GLY A 100 -8.54 1.31 -0.80
CA GLY A 100 -9.99 1.16 -0.94
C GLY A 100 -10.77 1.43 0.35
N ARG A 101 -10.17 1.16 1.52
CA ARG A 101 -10.78 1.47 2.83
C ARG A 101 -10.85 2.97 3.09
N LEU A 102 -9.83 3.70 2.66
CA LEU A 102 -9.66 5.11 2.97
C LEU A 102 -10.17 5.93 1.78
N SER A 103 -11.19 6.76 1.98
CA SER A 103 -11.94 7.48 0.95
C SER A 103 -11.15 8.60 0.20
N GLY A 104 -9.91 8.33 -0.20
CA GLY A 104 -9.18 9.02 -1.25
C GLY A 104 -8.36 10.25 -0.82
N ARG A 105 -8.33 10.60 0.47
CA ARG A 105 -7.50 11.73 0.91
C ARG A 105 -6.06 11.27 1.05
N HIS A 106 -5.18 11.91 0.29
CA HIS A 106 -3.78 11.55 0.19
C HIS A 106 -2.88 12.77 0.36
N LEU A 107 -1.69 12.52 0.90
CA LEU A 107 -0.63 13.50 1.05
C LEU A 107 0.71 12.80 0.80
N SER A 108 1.56 13.39 -0.03
CA SER A 108 2.91 12.88 -0.28
C SER A 108 3.96 13.88 0.17
N ALA A 109 5.08 13.38 0.67
CA ALA A 109 6.23 14.19 1.07
C ALA A 109 7.54 13.45 0.77
N THR A 110 8.63 14.20 0.63
CA THR A 110 9.98 13.64 0.50
C THR A 110 10.88 14.22 1.57
N GLY A 111 11.81 13.43 2.08
CA GLY A 111 12.72 13.86 3.14
C GLY A 111 13.82 12.84 3.46
N PRO A 112 14.68 13.13 4.44
CA PRO A 112 15.70 12.19 4.89
C PRO A 112 15.13 10.82 5.27
N VAL A 113 15.91 9.77 5.03
CA VAL A 113 15.58 8.41 5.46
C VAL A 113 15.38 8.36 6.98
N PRO A 114 14.24 7.84 7.47
CA PRO A 114 13.97 7.78 8.90
C PRO A 114 14.91 6.79 9.59
N SER A 115 15.36 7.14 10.80
CA SER A 115 16.18 6.24 11.61
C SER A 115 15.37 5.03 12.09
N ALA A 116 16.04 3.91 12.39
CA ALA A 116 15.39 2.75 13.01
C ALA A 116 14.63 3.10 14.31
N LYS A 117 15.16 4.03 15.10
CA LYS A 117 14.49 4.54 16.31
C LYS A 117 13.20 5.29 15.97
N SER A 118 13.21 6.08 14.90
CA SER A 118 12.03 6.82 14.47
C SER A 118 10.95 5.89 13.93
N LEU A 119 11.33 4.86 13.17
CA LEU A 119 10.42 3.81 12.69
C LEU A 119 9.81 3.01 13.85
N ALA A 120 10.63 2.63 14.84
CA ALA A 120 10.14 1.93 16.04
C ALA A 120 9.20 2.81 16.88
N TRP A 121 9.47 4.11 17.01
CA TRP A 121 8.57 5.04 17.68
C TRP A 121 7.22 5.13 16.95
N LEU A 122 7.23 5.22 15.61
CA LEU A 122 6.01 5.26 14.81
C LEU A 122 5.22 3.96 14.93
N GLY A 123 5.89 2.81 14.97
CA GLY A 123 5.29 1.49 15.25
C GLY A 123 4.72 1.35 16.67
N GLY A 124 5.03 2.29 17.58
CA GLY A 124 4.36 2.42 18.89
C GLY A 124 3.12 3.32 18.85
N GLN A 125 2.89 4.07 17.77
CA GLN A 125 1.72 4.94 17.57
C GLN A 125 0.70 4.32 16.60
N LEU A 126 1.20 3.61 15.58
CA LEU A 126 0.44 2.92 14.55
C LEU A 126 0.84 1.45 14.53
N LYS A 127 -0.03 0.58 14.02
CA LYS A 127 0.34 -0.82 13.82
C LYS A 127 1.39 -0.89 12.71
N PRO A 128 2.55 -1.53 12.93
CA PRO A 128 3.50 -1.76 11.86
C PRO A 128 2.87 -2.73 10.86
N GLY A 129 2.90 -2.33 9.60
CA GLY A 129 2.64 -3.20 8.49
C GLY A 129 3.90 -3.95 8.07
N PRO A 130 3.78 -4.78 7.03
CA PRO A 130 4.90 -5.56 6.53
C PRO A 130 5.94 -4.67 5.86
N VAL A 131 7.19 -5.15 5.87
CA VAL A 131 8.34 -4.44 5.31
C VAL A 131 8.81 -5.14 4.03
N THR A 132 8.83 -4.39 2.93
CA THR A 132 9.37 -4.87 1.66
C THR A 132 10.83 -4.52 1.54
N ARG A 133 11.67 -5.49 1.15
CA ARG A 133 13.06 -5.27 0.75
C ARG A 133 13.31 -5.94 -0.59
N ALA A 134 13.44 -5.15 -1.64
CA ALA A 134 13.64 -5.62 -3.00
C ALA A 134 14.77 -4.83 -3.67
N GLY A 135 15.87 -5.51 -3.96
CA GLY A 135 17.11 -4.87 -4.41
C GLY A 135 17.56 -3.80 -3.41
N ASP A 136 17.79 -2.57 -3.91
CA ASP A 136 18.19 -1.43 -3.09
C ASP A 136 16.99 -0.65 -2.50
N THR A 137 15.75 -1.12 -2.70
CA THR A 137 14.54 -0.44 -2.25
C THR A 137 13.99 -1.07 -0.97
N GLU A 138 13.68 -0.21 0.00
CA GLU A 138 13.02 -0.59 1.25
C GLU A 138 11.72 0.20 1.42
N ILE A 139 10.64 -0.50 1.81
CA ILE A 139 9.32 0.10 2.04
C ILE A 139 8.84 -0.33 3.42
N HIS A 140 8.52 0.65 4.27
CA HIS A 140 7.85 0.43 5.55
C HIS A 140 6.42 0.93 5.46
N ARG A 141 5.52 0.16 6.08
CA ARG A 141 4.09 0.43 6.12
C ARG A 141 3.64 0.58 7.56
N PHE A 142 2.71 1.49 7.79
CA PHE A 142 2.09 1.73 9.08
C PHE A 142 0.60 1.98 8.87
N TYR A 143 -0.24 1.36 9.68
CA TYR A 143 -1.68 1.49 9.51
C TYR A 143 -2.38 1.66 10.87
N GLY A 144 -3.45 2.43 10.84
CA GLY A 144 -4.39 2.58 11.93
C GLY A 144 -5.79 2.20 11.47
N ARG A 145 -6.80 2.67 12.20
CA ARG A 145 -8.21 2.44 11.84
C ARG A 145 -8.66 3.35 10.69
N HIS A 146 -8.16 4.58 10.68
CA HIS A 146 -8.59 5.68 9.81
C HIS A 146 -7.47 6.18 8.90
N GLU A 147 -6.28 5.61 9.04
CA GLU A 147 -5.05 6.16 8.49
C GLU A 147 -4.10 5.06 8.00
N TYR A 148 -3.33 5.40 6.98
CA TYR A 148 -2.30 4.55 6.37
C TYR A 148 -1.11 5.40 5.97
N ALA A 149 0.09 4.94 6.26
CA ALA A 149 1.34 5.59 5.87
C ALA A 149 2.32 4.58 5.29
N THR A 150 2.94 4.96 4.18
CA THR A 150 4.11 4.28 3.64
C THR A 150 5.29 5.22 3.61
N VAL A 151 6.48 4.65 3.81
CA VAL A 151 7.75 5.32 3.56
C VAL A 151 8.63 4.40 2.75
N ARG A 152 9.10 4.90 1.61
CA ARG A 152 9.93 4.18 0.65
C ARG A 152 11.24 4.92 0.42
N TRP A 153 12.36 4.23 0.38
CA TRP A 153 13.63 4.81 -0.06
C TRP A 153 14.49 3.79 -0.79
N SER A 154 15.49 4.29 -1.53
CA SER A 154 16.57 3.50 -2.11
C SER A 154 17.91 3.92 -1.48
N ALA A 155 18.97 3.14 -1.64
CA ALA A 155 20.28 3.34 -0.98
C ALA A 155 20.84 4.78 -1.08
N ASP A 156 20.57 5.47 -2.19
CA ASP A 156 21.08 6.82 -2.48
C ASP A 156 19.96 7.88 -2.65
N SER A 157 18.75 7.63 -2.14
CA SER A 157 17.62 8.54 -2.29
C SER A 157 17.06 9.07 -0.97
N ASP A 158 16.43 10.25 -1.05
CA ASP A 158 15.48 10.67 -0.02
C ASP A 158 14.34 9.65 0.09
N ALA A 159 13.77 9.54 1.29
CA ALA A 159 12.57 8.78 1.55
C ALA A 159 11.33 9.51 1.05
N GLU A 160 10.48 8.80 0.34
CA GLU A 160 9.16 9.22 -0.11
C GLU A 160 8.10 8.68 0.86
N TRP A 161 7.39 9.61 1.50
CA TRP A 161 6.23 9.34 2.34
C TRP A 161 4.94 9.47 1.53
N ARG A 162 4.03 8.49 1.69
CA ARG A 162 2.65 8.60 1.23
C ARG A 162 1.72 8.35 2.39
N LEU A 163 0.88 9.32 2.69
CA LEU A 163 -0.09 9.30 3.78
C LEU A 163 -1.49 9.27 3.18
N GLN A 164 -2.35 8.44 3.74
CA GLN A 164 -3.75 8.31 3.34
C GLN A 164 -4.63 8.26 4.58
N ALA A 165 -5.83 8.82 4.50
CA ALA A 165 -6.82 8.72 5.57
C ALA A 165 -8.25 8.86 5.05
N ASP A 166 -9.23 8.42 5.84
CA ASP A 166 -10.65 8.50 5.50
C ASP A 166 -11.29 9.88 5.79
N SER A 167 -10.57 10.74 6.51
CA SER A 167 -11.04 12.06 6.95
C SER A 167 -9.87 13.07 6.99
N PRO A 168 -10.14 14.37 6.81
CA PRO A 168 -9.10 15.39 6.91
C PRO A 168 -8.48 15.45 8.31
N GLU A 169 -9.28 15.24 9.35
CA GLU A 169 -8.81 15.24 10.74
C GLU A 169 -7.82 14.09 10.99
N ALA A 170 -8.12 12.88 10.50
CA ALA A 170 -7.21 11.75 10.58
C ALA A 170 -5.95 11.97 9.74
N LEU A 171 -6.06 12.58 8.55
CA LEU A 171 -4.90 12.91 7.71
C LEU A 171 -3.98 13.93 8.39
N ASP A 172 -4.54 14.96 9.03
CA ASP A 172 -3.76 15.96 9.76
C ASP A 172 -3.11 15.38 11.02
N ALA A 173 -3.80 14.48 11.73
CA ALA A 173 -3.22 13.75 12.85
C ALA A 173 -2.05 12.85 12.40
N LEU A 174 -2.23 12.10 11.30
CA LEU A 174 -1.19 11.26 10.72
C LEU A 174 0.01 12.10 10.28
N ARG A 175 -0.23 13.23 9.61
CA ARG A 175 0.83 14.18 9.23
C ARG A 175 1.61 14.65 10.45
N ALA A 176 0.92 15.04 11.52
CA ALA A 176 1.57 15.49 12.75
C ALA A 176 2.42 14.41 13.44
N LEU A 177 2.05 13.13 13.30
CA LEU A 177 2.87 12.00 13.77
C LEU A 177 4.14 11.86 12.92
N VAL A 178 4.00 11.86 11.59
CA VAL A 178 5.13 11.70 10.66
C VAL A 178 6.10 12.89 10.74
N ASP A 179 5.59 14.12 10.93
CA ASP A 179 6.42 15.32 11.13
C ASP A 179 7.40 15.16 12.33
N ARG A 180 7.08 14.32 13.33
CA ARG A 180 7.93 14.06 14.50
C ARG A 180 9.01 13.00 14.28
N VAL A 181 8.83 12.12 13.30
CA VAL A 181 9.79 11.05 12.93
C VAL A 181 11.02 11.66 12.23
N GLY A 182 10.88 12.89 11.73
CA GLY A 182 11.91 13.69 11.08
C GLY A 182 11.80 13.58 9.56
N GLY A 183 11.77 14.73 8.88
CA GLY A 183 12.12 14.83 7.46
C GLY A 183 11.03 15.29 6.49
N VAL A 184 9.74 15.30 6.84
CA VAL A 184 8.73 15.87 5.95
C VAL A 184 8.84 17.40 5.97
N PRO A 185 9.14 18.08 4.85
CA PRO A 185 9.22 19.52 4.83
C PRO A 185 7.87 20.10 5.25
N THR A 186 7.87 20.84 6.36
CA THR A 186 6.76 21.68 6.86
C THR A 186 6.28 22.71 5.83
N ARG A 187 6.96 22.84 4.69
CA ARG A 187 6.63 23.75 3.59
C ARG A 187 6.80 23.05 2.24
N GLY A 188 5.70 22.49 1.72
CA GLY A 188 5.63 22.00 0.33
C GLY A 188 4.22 21.87 -0.24
N LEU A 189 3.20 21.63 0.61
CA LEU A 189 1.85 21.28 0.17
C LEU A 189 0.93 22.44 -0.25
N LEU A 190 1.39 23.69 -0.20
CA LEU A 190 0.57 24.84 -0.64
C LEU A 190 0.78 25.28 -2.09
N LYS A 191 1.69 24.65 -2.87
CA LYS A 191 1.96 25.12 -4.24
C LYS A 191 1.05 24.56 -5.35
N ARG A 192 0.23 23.53 -5.11
CA ARG A 192 -0.69 23.01 -6.15
C ARG A 192 -2.14 23.47 -6.04
N LEU A 193 -2.59 24.04 -4.91
CA LEU A 193 -3.94 24.60 -4.79
C LEU A 193 -4.07 26.05 -5.29
N ALA A 194 -2.96 26.73 -5.61
CA ALA A 194 -2.98 28.13 -6.07
C ALA A 194 -3.08 28.32 -7.60
N ARG A 195 -3.13 27.26 -8.41
CA ARG A 195 -3.06 27.37 -9.89
C ARG A 195 -4.34 27.04 -10.65
N ARG A 196 -5.50 27.09 -9.98
CA ARG A 196 -6.83 26.93 -10.61
C ARG A 196 -7.76 28.10 -10.31
N LYS A 197 -7.27 29.32 -10.54
CA LYS A 197 -8.06 30.52 -10.82
C LYS A 197 -7.23 31.46 -11.72
N ARG A 198 -7.29 31.22 -13.01
CA ARG A 198 -7.26 32.25 -14.05
C ARG A 198 -8.09 31.76 -15.21
#